data_AF-A0A945F6I9-F1
#
_entry.id   AF-A0A945F6I9-F1
#
_cell.length_a   1.000
_cell.length_b   1.000
_cell.length_c   1.000
_cell.angle_alpha   90.00
_cell.angle_beta   90.00
_cell.angle_gamma   90.00
#
_symmetry.space_group_name_H-M   'P 1'
#
loop_
_entity.id
_entity.type
_entity.pdbx_description
1 polymer ?
#
loop_
_entity_poly.entity_id
_entity_poly.type
_entity_poly.pdbx_seq_one_letter_code
_entity_poly.pdbx_strand_id
1 'polypeptide(L)'
;MEPLKKEVLIGLIIGLIANVAGSYLYIYFFSDFNLEETLYKAYETGVVGNIIALGAILNLFVFFIFIKKNQIYRARGVLLATVISALVILFTKFY
;
A
#
# COMPACT_ATOMS: atom_id res chain seq x y z
N MET A 1 2.85 7.55 -25.07
CA MET A 1 1.98 6.76 -24.18
C MET A 1 0.63 7.44 -24.14
N GLU A 2 -0.46 6.76 -24.48
CA GLU A 2 -1.84 7.29 -24.39
C GLU A 2 -2.05 8.02 -23.05
N PRO A 3 -2.68 9.21 -23.03
CA PRO A 3 -2.83 10.03 -21.81
C PRO A 3 -3.49 9.23 -20.67
N LEU A 4 -4.40 8.33 -21.01
CA LEU A 4 -5.02 7.37 -20.10
C LEU A 4 -4.01 6.50 -19.32
N LYS A 5 -3.06 5.87 -20.02
CA LYS A 5 -2.10 4.93 -19.41
C LYS A 5 -1.17 5.65 -18.44
N LYS A 6 -0.80 6.89 -18.76
CA LYS A 6 0.02 7.74 -17.88
C LYS A 6 -0.69 8.03 -16.57
N GLU A 7 -1.97 8.39 -16.61
CA GLU A 7 -2.75 8.72 -15.41
C GLU A 7 -2.94 7.50 -14.49
N VAL A 8 -3.20 6.31 -15.07
CA VAL A 8 -3.26 5.06 -14.29
C VAL A 8 -1.90 4.75 -13.65
N LEU A 9 -0.79 4.92 -14.38
CA LEU A 9 0.55 4.69 -13.85
C LEU A 9 0.89 5.64 -12.70
N ILE A 10 0.52 6.92 -12.80
CA ILE A 10 0.67 7.90 -11.72
C ILE A 10 -0.11 7.43 -10.48
N GLY A 11 -1.37 7.04 -10.66
CA GLY A 11 -2.19 6.50 -9.57
C GLY A 11 -1.56 5.27 -8.91
N LEU A 12 -1.03 4.34 -9.71
CA LEU A 12 -0.36 3.15 -9.23
C LEU A 12 0.85 3.49 -8.37
N ILE A 13 1.74 4.36 -8.85
CA ILE A 13 2.95 4.77 -8.11
C ILE A 13 2.56 5.44 -6.79
N ILE A 14 1.59 6.36 -6.83
CA ILE A 14 1.12 7.06 -5.62
C ILE A 14 0.49 6.06 -4.63
N GLY A 15 -0.29 5.09 -5.12
CA GLY A 15 -0.85 4.03 -4.27
C GLY A 15 0.22 3.15 -3.63
N LEU A 16 1.29 2.78 -4.35
CA LEU A 16 2.39 2.00 -3.76
C LEU A 16 3.14 2.80 -2.70
N ILE A 17 3.43 4.08 -2.98
CA ILE A 17 4.05 4.99 -2.00
C ILE A 17 3.16 5.15 -0.77
N ALA A 18 1.85 5.30 -0.97
CA ALA A 18 0.90 5.42 0.13
C ALA A 18 0.89 4.17 1.01
N ASN A 19 0.97 2.97 0.42
CA ASN A 19 1.04 1.74 1.21
C ASN A 19 2.34 1.68 2.02
N VAL A 20 3.49 1.99 1.42
CA VAL A 20 4.78 2.03 2.14
C VAL A 20 4.75 3.05 3.26
N ALA A 21 4.21 4.24 3.00
CA ALA A 21 4.03 5.27 4.02
C ALA A 21 3.07 4.82 5.14
N GLY A 22 1.94 4.20 4.80
CA GLY A 22 0.99 3.67 5.77
C GLY A 22 1.60 2.55 6.63
N SER A 23 2.40 1.67 6.02
CA SER A 23 3.12 0.60 6.71
C SER A 23 4.15 1.18 7.67
N TYR A 24 4.91 2.20 7.24
CA TYR A 24 5.85 2.92 8.09
C TYR A 24 5.15 3.60 9.26
N LEU A 25 4.04 4.31 9.00
CA LEU A 25 3.26 4.99 10.04
C LEU A 25 2.68 3.98 11.04
N TYR A 26 2.21 2.82 10.57
CA TYR A 26 1.74 1.76 11.46
C TYR A 26 2.86 1.31 12.41
N ILE A 27 4.05 1.00 11.88
CA ILE A 27 5.18 0.60 12.72
C ILE A 27 5.55 1.72 13.70
N TYR A 28 5.64 2.96 13.22
CA TYR A 28 6.04 4.11 14.04
C TYR A 28 5.09 4.40 15.20
N PHE A 29 3.77 4.27 14.98
CA PHE A 29 2.78 4.58 16.02
C PHE A 29 2.41 3.40 16.91
N PHE A 30 2.53 2.16 16.43
CA PHE A 30 1.99 0.98 17.10
C PHE A 30 3.05 -0.06 17.49
N SER A 31 4.30 0.06 17.04
CA SER A 31 5.37 -0.84 17.45
C SER A 31 6.20 -0.25 18.59
N ASP A 32 6.46 -1.07 19.60
CA ASP A 32 7.43 -0.76 20.65
C ASP A 32 8.89 -0.93 20.18
N PHE A 33 9.08 -1.51 18.98
CA PHE A 33 10.39 -1.77 18.39
C PHE A 33 10.69 -0.83 17.23
N ASN A 34 11.98 -0.64 16.95
CA ASN A 34 12.40 0.10 15.76
C ASN A 34 11.98 -0.63 14.47
N LEU A 35 12.03 0.08 13.34
CA LEU A 35 11.53 -0.41 12.05
C LEU A 35 12.13 -1.76 11.65
N GLU A 36 13.45 -1.89 11.73
CA GLU A 36 14.16 -3.12 11.36
C GLU A 36 13.76 -4.30 12.24
N GLU A 37 13.72 -4.10 13.57
CA GLU A 37 13.35 -5.14 14.51
C GLU A 37 11.87 -5.55 14.37
N THR A 38 10.98 -4.59 14.11
CA THR A 38 9.56 -4.88 13.85
C THR A 38 9.40 -5.74 12.59
N LEU A 39 10.11 -5.39 11.51
CA LEU A 39 10.08 -6.15 10.26
C LEU A 39 10.70 -7.55 10.45
N TYR A 40 11.79 -7.66 11.18
CA TYR A 40 12.42 -8.94 11.49
C TYR A 40 11.46 -9.85 12.28
N LYS A 41 10.83 -9.34 13.34
CA LYS A 41 9.84 -10.09 14.12
C LYS A 41 8.62 -10.44 13.29
N ALA A 42 8.14 -9.51 12.46
CA ALA A 42 7.00 -9.76 11.60
C ALA A 42 7.30 -10.87 10.57
N TYR A 43 8.54 -10.95 10.09
CA TYR A 43 9.02 -12.02 9.22
C TYR A 43 9.08 -13.36 9.97
N GLU A 44 9.74 -13.41 11.12
CA GLU A 44 9.87 -14.61 11.96
C GLU A 44 8.52 -15.20 12.38
N THR A 45 7.54 -14.33 12.63
CA THR A 45 6.19 -14.73 13.05
C THR A 45 5.20 -14.88 11.89
N GLY A 46 5.62 -14.65 10.64
CA GLY A 46 4.78 -14.79 9.45
C GLY A 46 3.65 -13.76 9.34
N VAL A 47 3.78 -12.59 9.96
CA VAL A 47 2.76 -11.53 10.00
C VAL A 47 3.11 -10.28 9.18
N VAL A 48 4.16 -10.33 8.33
CA VAL A 48 4.51 -9.22 7.42
C VAL A 48 3.31 -8.76 6.59
N GLY A 49 2.50 -9.70 6.10
CA GLY A 49 1.28 -9.40 5.36
C GLY A 49 0.29 -8.51 6.13
N ASN A 50 0.25 -8.59 7.46
CA ASN A 50 -0.63 -7.74 8.28
C ASN A 50 -0.16 -6.28 8.26
N ILE A 51 1.16 -6.04 8.29
CA ILE A 51 1.73 -4.69 8.19
C ILE A 51 1.35 -4.06 6.84
N ILE A 52 1.53 -4.80 5.74
CA ILE A 52 1.19 -4.35 4.39
C ILE A 52 -0.32 -4.11 4.25
N ALA A 53 -1.15 -4.95 4.87
CA ALA A 53 -2.60 -4.79 4.86
C ALA A 53 -3.03 -3.51 5.58
N LEU A 54 -2.43 -3.22 6.73
CA LEU A 54 -2.67 -1.99 7.49
C LEU A 54 -2.14 -0.77 6.73
N GLY A 55 -0.99 -0.87 6.07
CA GLY A 55 -0.48 0.17 5.19
C GLY A 55 -1.41 0.48 4.02
N ALA A 56 -2.07 -0.53 3.45
CA ALA A 56 -3.03 -0.36 2.36
C ALA A 56 -4.28 0.45 2.75
N ILE A 57 -4.55 0.67 4.04
CA ILE A 57 -5.61 1.59 4.49
C ILE A 57 -5.34 3.01 3.96
N LEU A 58 -4.07 3.43 3.88
CA LEU A 58 -3.71 4.74 3.35
C LEU A 58 -3.98 4.84 1.83
N ASN A 59 -3.97 3.72 1.10
CA ASN A 59 -4.39 3.70 -0.30
C ASN A 59 -5.86 4.09 -0.46
N LEU A 60 -6.73 3.68 0.47
CA LEU A 60 -8.15 4.06 0.44
C LEU A 60 -8.29 5.58 0.59
N PHE A 61 -7.51 6.20 1.46
CA PHE A 61 -7.50 7.65 1.62
C PHE A 61 -7.10 8.36 0.32
N VAL A 62 -6.01 7.94 -0.31
CA VAL A 62 -5.56 8.48 -1.61
C VAL A 62 -6.59 8.24 -2.71
N PHE A 63 -7.20 7.06 -2.73
CA PHE A 63 -8.25 6.69 -3.69
C PHE A 63 -9.44 7.65 -3.62
N PHE A 64 -9.97 7.91 -2.42
CA PHE A 64 -11.08 8.84 -2.24
C PHE A 64 -10.71 10.28 -2.58
N ILE A 65 -9.46 10.71 -2.33
CA ILE A 65 -8.98 12.03 -2.77
C ILE A 65 -9.05 12.15 -4.29
N PHE A 66 -8.60 11.14 -5.04
CA PHE A 66 -8.67 11.17 -6.49
C PHE A 66 -10.10 11.11 -7.02
N ILE A 67 -11.00 10.35 -6.40
CA ILE A 67 -12.43 10.41 -6.73
C ILE A 67 -12.98 11.82 -6.53
N LYS A 68 -12.75 12.43 -5.36
CA LYS A 68 -13.24 13.78 -5.04
C LYS A 68 -12.73 14.85 -6.00
N LYS A 69 -11.51 14.68 -6.54
CA LYS A 69 -10.90 15.55 -7.55
C LYS A 69 -11.31 15.22 -8.99
N ASN A 70 -12.24 14.29 -9.20
CA ASN A 70 -12.66 13.80 -10.50
C ASN A 70 -11.51 13.18 -11.34
N GLN A 71 -10.47 12.67 -10.68
CA GLN A 71 -9.29 12.04 -11.29
C GLN A 71 -9.45 10.51 -11.34
N ILE A 72 -10.50 10.04 -12.00
CA ILE A 72 -10.94 8.63 -11.98
C ILE A 72 -9.84 7.66 -12.46
N TYR A 73 -9.05 8.03 -13.48
CA TYR A 73 -7.98 7.17 -13.98
C TYR A 73 -6.83 7.00 -12.97
N ARG A 74 -6.48 8.05 -12.22
CA ARG A 74 -5.53 7.93 -11.09
C ARG A 74 -6.11 7.07 -9.98
N ALA A 75 -7.39 7.23 -9.67
CA ALA A 75 -8.08 6.38 -8.68
C ALA A 75 -8.03 4.89 -9.08
N ARG A 76 -8.21 4.56 -10.37
CA ARG A 76 -8.01 3.19 -10.88
C ARG A 76 -6.58 2.69 -10.70
N GLY A 77 -5.59 3.54 -10.89
CA GLY A 77 -4.20 3.23 -10.59
C GLY A 77 -3.97 2.88 -9.12
N VAL A 78 -4.55 3.65 -8.19
CA VAL A 78 -4.47 3.37 -6.75
C VAL A 78 -5.14 2.04 -6.41
N LEU A 79 -6.31 1.73 -7.00
CA LEU A 79 -6.95 0.41 -6.84
C LEU A 79 -6.03 -0.72 -7.31
N LEU A 80 -5.34 -0.55 -8.43
CA LEU A 80 -4.37 -1.54 -8.91
C LEU A 80 -3.23 -1.73 -7.90
N ALA A 81 -2.73 -0.65 -7.28
CA ALA A 81 -1.74 -0.74 -6.20
C ALA A 81 -2.26 -1.56 -5.02
N THR A 82 -3.53 -1.39 -4.64
CA THR A 82 -4.18 -2.16 -3.57
C THR A 82 -4.28 -3.64 -3.93
N VAL A 83 -4.66 -3.97 -5.18
CA VAL A 83 -4.69 -5.37 -5.66
C VAL A 83 -3.29 -5.98 -5.62
N ILE A 84 -2.26 -5.28 -6.10
CA ILE A 84 -0.87 -5.74 -6.03
C ILE A 84 -0.45 -5.97 -4.58
N SER A 85 -0.81 -5.06 -3.67
CA SER A 85 -0.53 -5.22 -2.23
C SER A 85 -1.19 -6.48 -1.68
N ALA A 86 -2.45 -6.75 -2.04
CA ALA A 86 -3.15 -7.97 -1.65
C ALA A 86 -2.48 -9.24 -2.21
N LEU A 87 -1.98 -9.20 -3.45
CA LEU A 87 -1.22 -10.31 -4.04
C LEU A 87 0.12 -10.52 -3.32
N VAL A 88 0.80 -9.46 -2.92
CA VAL A 88 2.03 -9.55 -2.11
C VAL A 88 1.72 -10.16 -0.74
N ILE A 89 0.65 -9.73 -0.07
CA ILE A 89 0.21 -10.32 1.20
C ILE A 89 -0.06 -11.82 1.03
N LEU A 90 -0.77 -12.19 -0.04
CA LEU A 90 -1.04 -13.59 -0.36
C LEU A 90 0.26 -14.37 -0.54
N PHE A 91 1.22 -13.81 -1.29
CA PHE A 91 2.52 -14.42 -1.50
C PHE A 91 3.26 -14.66 -0.17
N THR A 92 3.33 -13.66 0.72
CA THR A 92 3.98 -13.78 2.04
C THR A 92 3.34 -14.80 2.98
N LYS A 93 2.11 -15.23 2.70
CA LYS A 93 1.41 -16.23 3.51
C LYS A 93 1.73 -17.65 3.08
N PHE A 94 2.12 -17.85 1.82
CA PHE A 94 2.36 -19.17 1.23
C PHE A 94 3.84 -19.48 1.02
N TYR A 95 4.70 -18.46 0.98
CA TYR A 95 6.15 -18.54 0.83
C TYR A 95 6.80 -17.61 1.85
#